data_AF-A0A924WPV5-F1
#
_entry.id   AF-A0A924WPV5-F1
#
_cell.length_a   1.000
_cell.length_b   1.000
_cell.length_c   1.000
_cell.angle_alpha   90.00
_cell.angle_beta   90.00
_cell.angle_gamma   90.00
#
_symmetry.space_group_name_H-M   'P 1'
#
loop_
_entity.id
_entity.type
_entity.pdbx_description
1 polymer ?
#
loop_
_entity_poly.entity_id
_entity_poly.type
_entity_poly.pdbx_seq_one_letter_code
_entity_poly.pdbx_strand_id
1 'polypeptide(L)'
;MTSRAAWPHTSVRAARSGRRVQYTHIGAYASIIIELALLALLLPAVAHAQSNPLPVGGAAWVRVTAPGVDELWYDREKLVYSGNEVAFWRRVIFNVPQQFKTFQVRTALYREQINCDDHTMRVHAQVFQSVDGMMVEHVNYAAPESASIVPDTVGDALWRALCPMVAQRRALDERLRIAQERLDNRRRELDRVRAEVEDMEASIARLRTEARDPAREATRDFGRGSPLDSSRDQSRDPVRDQTREPSRDSARDTTREPIRDSTRDYMRDLPRQPGRQGL
;
A
#
# COMPACT_ATOMS: atom_id res chain seq x y z
N MET A 1 -30.57 27.64 -41.78
CA MET A 1 -31.04 28.18 -40.48
C MET A 1 -30.06 27.75 -39.40
N THR A 2 -29.04 28.57 -39.16
CA THR A 2 -27.91 28.29 -38.27
C THR A 2 -28.09 29.11 -36.99
N SER A 3 -28.47 28.46 -35.90
CA SER A 3 -28.64 29.11 -34.60
C SER A 3 -27.37 28.94 -33.76
N ARG A 4 -26.61 30.02 -33.59
CA ARG A 4 -25.45 30.12 -32.68
C ARG A 4 -25.97 30.48 -31.29
N ALA A 5 -25.78 29.61 -30.31
CA ALA A 5 -26.03 29.90 -28.90
C ALA A 5 -24.80 30.57 -28.27
N ALA A 6 -25.01 31.78 -27.75
CA ALA A 6 -24.03 32.56 -27.00
C ALA A 6 -24.03 32.15 -25.52
N TRP A 7 -22.85 31.99 -24.93
CA TRP A 7 -22.66 31.73 -23.51
C TRP A 7 -22.35 33.03 -22.76
N PRO A 8 -22.91 33.27 -21.55
CA PRO A 8 -22.61 34.46 -20.77
C PRO A 8 -21.33 34.28 -19.94
N HIS A 9 -20.45 35.27 -20.02
CA HIS A 9 -19.27 35.42 -19.17
C HIS A 9 -19.67 36.03 -17.81
N THR A 10 -19.68 35.23 -16.74
CA THR A 10 -19.74 35.73 -15.36
C THR A 10 -18.34 36.11 -14.88
N SER A 11 -18.11 37.42 -14.70
CA SER A 11 -16.91 37.95 -14.07
C SER A 11 -17.00 37.83 -12.55
N VAL A 12 -16.07 37.10 -11.94
CA VAL A 12 -15.92 37.01 -10.49
C VAL A 12 -14.92 38.07 -10.05
N ARG A 13 -15.41 39.12 -9.39
CA ARG A 13 -14.61 40.22 -8.84
C ARG A 13 -14.12 39.80 -7.45
N ALA A 14 -12.86 39.36 -7.37
CA ALA A 14 -12.23 38.97 -6.10
C ALA A 14 -11.82 40.22 -5.28
N ALA A 15 -12.49 40.42 -4.15
CA ALA A 15 -12.15 41.45 -3.17
C ALA A 15 -10.92 41.02 -2.34
N ARG A 16 -9.79 41.72 -2.49
CA ARG A 16 -8.59 41.58 -1.65
C ARG A 16 -8.79 42.37 -0.35
N SER A 17 -9.11 41.69 0.75
CA SER A 17 -9.02 42.26 2.10
C SER A 17 -7.63 41.98 2.68
N GLY A 18 -6.76 43.00 2.74
CA GLY A 18 -5.48 42.91 3.44
C GLY A 18 -5.67 42.99 4.95
N ARG A 19 -5.46 41.88 5.67
CA ARG A 19 -5.24 41.88 7.12
C ARG A 19 -3.75 41.75 7.39
N ARG A 20 -3.18 42.81 7.95
CA ARG A 20 -1.85 42.84 8.56
C ARG A 20 -1.95 42.11 9.90
N VAL A 21 -1.44 40.89 9.98
CA VAL A 21 -1.29 40.16 11.24
C VAL A 21 0.13 40.40 11.74
N GLN A 22 0.25 41.15 12.85
CA GLN A 22 1.50 41.27 13.59
C GLN A 22 1.71 39.99 14.40
N TYR A 23 2.70 39.18 14.00
CA TYR A 23 3.09 37.98 14.73
C TYR A 23 4.11 38.35 15.82
N THR A 24 3.67 38.34 17.07
CA THR A 24 4.56 38.28 18.24
C THR A 24 5.10 36.85 18.37
N HIS A 25 6.40 36.70 18.13
CA HIS A 25 7.13 35.43 17.94
C HIS A 25 7.20 34.48 19.15
N ILE A 26 6.49 34.75 20.25
CA ILE A 26 6.56 33.97 21.50
C ILE A 26 5.37 33.00 21.64
N GLY A 27 4.28 33.18 20.88
CA GLY A 27 3.10 32.31 20.92
C GLY A 27 3.14 31.05 20.03
N ALA A 28 4.10 30.96 19.09
CA ALA A 28 4.12 29.89 18.09
C ALA A 28 4.43 28.51 18.68
N TYR A 29 5.28 28.44 19.71
CA TYR A 29 5.65 27.17 20.33
C TYR A 29 4.54 26.58 21.21
N ALA A 30 3.76 27.44 21.90
CA ALA A 30 2.63 26.98 22.71
C ALA A 30 1.47 26.47 21.84
N SER A 31 1.25 27.08 20.67
CA SER A 31 0.20 26.66 19.74
C SER A 31 0.50 25.30 19.09
N ILE A 32 1.77 25.01 18.76
CA ILE A 32 2.17 23.72 18.18
C ILE A 32 2.01 22.57 19.20
N ILE A 33 2.30 22.82 20.48
CA ILE A 33 2.14 21.79 21.52
C ILE A 33 0.67 21.49 21.79
N ILE A 34 -0.20 22.51 21.78
CA ILE A 34 -1.65 22.32 21.95
C ILE A 34 -2.27 21.63 20.73
N GLU A 35 -1.84 21.95 19.51
CA GLU A 35 -2.32 21.25 18.31
C GLU A 35 -1.84 19.80 18.23
N LEU A 36 -0.59 19.50 18.65
CA LEU A 36 -0.11 18.12 18.73
C LEU A 36 -0.83 17.30 19.82
N ALA A 37 -1.17 17.92 20.95
CA ALA A 37 -1.95 17.27 22.01
C ALA A 37 -3.41 17.02 21.59
N LEU A 38 -4.03 17.93 20.83
CA LEU A 38 -5.36 17.74 20.24
C LEU A 38 -5.37 16.71 19.11
N LEU A 39 -4.31 16.64 18.29
CA LEU A 39 -4.13 15.56 17.31
C LEU A 39 -3.94 14.19 17.96
N ALA A 40 -3.30 14.12 19.13
CA ALA A 40 -3.18 12.89 19.90
C ALA A 40 -4.52 12.43 20.53
N LEU A 41 -5.41 13.37 20.88
CA LEU A 41 -6.76 13.09 21.39
C LEU A 41 -7.81 12.83 20.30
N LEU A 42 -7.53 13.23 19.05
CA LEU A 42 -8.34 12.97 17.87
C LEU A 42 -7.88 11.76 17.06
N LEU A 43 -6.88 11.00 17.52
CA LEU A 43 -6.67 9.64 17.04
C LEU A 43 -7.92 8.85 17.46
N PRO A 44 -8.84 8.51 16.53
CA PRO A 44 -9.91 7.60 16.89
C PRO A 44 -9.22 6.36 17.43
N ALA A 45 -9.71 5.86 18.58
CA ALA A 45 -9.51 4.47 18.92
C ALA A 45 -9.75 3.71 17.62
N VAL A 46 -8.67 3.18 17.04
CA VAL A 46 -8.75 2.23 15.95
C VAL A 46 -9.41 1.05 16.62
N ALA A 47 -10.75 1.14 16.64
CA ALA A 47 -11.64 0.07 16.96
C ALA A 47 -11.04 -1.07 16.19
N HIS A 48 -10.61 -2.07 16.94
CA HIS A 48 -10.11 -3.31 16.40
C HIS A 48 -11.19 -3.71 15.42
N ALA A 49 -10.94 -3.46 14.14
CA ALA A 49 -11.79 -3.91 13.08
C ALA A 49 -11.79 -5.40 13.36
N GLN A 50 -12.92 -5.89 13.87
CA GLN A 50 -13.13 -7.30 14.11
C GLN A 50 -12.72 -7.92 12.79
N SER A 51 -11.52 -8.50 12.79
CA SER A 51 -11.10 -9.43 11.79
C SER A 51 -12.08 -10.57 11.99
N ASN A 52 -13.27 -10.44 11.38
CA ASN A 52 -14.14 -11.56 11.15
C ASN A 52 -13.19 -12.58 10.56
N PRO A 53 -12.90 -13.68 11.28
CA PRO A 53 -11.98 -14.68 10.78
C PRO A 53 -12.51 -15.02 9.40
N LEU A 54 -11.71 -14.74 8.37
CA LEU A 54 -12.06 -15.08 7.01
C LEU A 54 -12.49 -16.54 7.07
N PRO A 55 -13.71 -16.89 6.60
CA PRO A 55 -14.19 -18.26 6.67
C PRO A 55 -13.10 -19.14 6.08
N VAL A 56 -12.61 -20.08 6.89
CA VAL A 56 -11.54 -20.98 6.50
C VAL A 56 -12.09 -21.88 5.39
N GLY A 57 -11.87 -21.46 4.13
CA GLY A 57 -12.03 -22.26 2.90
C GLY A 57 -13.41 -22.82 2.58
N GLY A 58 -14.50 -22.17 2.98
CA GLY A 58 -15.86 -22.60 2.66
C GLY A 58 -16.33 -22.09 1.28
N ALA A 59 -16.80 -22.97 0.41
CA ALA A 59 -17.34 -22.55 -0.90
C ALA A 59 -18.48 -21.52 -0.75
N ALA A 60 -18.37 -20.38 -1.44
CA ALA A 60 -19.35 -19.30 -1.39
C ALA A 60 -20.32 -19.40 -2.58
N TRP A 61 -21.23 -20.38 -2.51
CA TRP A 61 -22.19 -20.65 -3.57
C TRP A 61 -23.19 -19.50 -3.78
N VAL A 62 -23.26 -18.99 -5.00
CA VAL A 62 -24.21 -17.97 -5.46
C VAL A 62 -25.18 -18.60 -6.45
N ARG A 63 -26.49 -18.45 -6.20
CA ARG A 63 -27.53 -18.98 -7.09
C ARG A 63 -27.60 -18.16 -8.38
N VAL A 64 -27.78 -18.84 -9.50
CA VAL A 64 -28.00 -18.23 -10.82
C VAL A 64 -29.41 -18.56 -11.28
N THR A 65 -30.13 -17.53 -11.72
CA THR A 65 -31.45 -17.73 -12.33
C THR A 65 -31.24 -18.06 -13.80
N ALA A 66 -31.59 -19.27 -14.21
CA ALA A 66 -31.47 -19.77 -15.57
C ALA A 66 -32.77 -20.46 -16.00
N PRO A 67 -33.06 -20.55 -17.31
CA PRO A 67 -34.17 -21.36 -17.80
C PRO A 67 -33.95 -22.83 -17.46
N GLY A 68 -35.00 -23.49 -16.98
CA GLY A 68 -34.98 -24.88 -16.53
C GLY A 68 -35.61 -25.05 -15.14
N VAL A 69 -35.71 -26.31 -14.70
CA VAL A 69 -36.23 -26.66 -13.37
C VAL A 69 -35.13 -26.91 -12.33
N ASP A 70 -33.89 -27.07 -12.78
CA ASP A 70 -32.76 -27.40 -11.92
C ASP A 70 -32.21 -26.16 -11.23
N GLU A 71 -31.63 -26.35 -10.04
CA GLU A 71 -30.97 -25.25 -9.33
C GLU A 71 -29.52 -25.10 -9.76
N LEU A 72 -29.18 -23.91 -10.22
CA LEU A 72 -27.85 -23.55 -10.68
C LEU A 72 -27.14 -22.65 -9.67
N TRP A 73 -25.88 -22.98 -9.39
CA TRP A 73 -25.03 -22.22 -8.50
C TRP A 73 -23.61 -22.09 -9.08
N TYR A 74 -22.87 -21.03 -8.73
CA TYR A 74 -21.42 -20.96 -8.93
C TYR A 74 -20.70 -20.59 -7.64
N ASP A 75 -19.44 -21.00 -7.49
CA ASP A 75 -18.62 -20.67 -6.33
C ASP A 75 -17.91 -19.32 -6.52
N ARG A 76 -18.34 -18.31 -5.78
CA ARG A 76 -17.79 -16.95 -5.88
C ARG A 76 -16.35 -16.85 -5.41
N GLU A 77 -15.93 -17.68 -4.46
CA GLU A 77 -14.56 -17.65 -3.93
C GLU A 77 -13.55 -18.35 -4.84
N LYS A 78 -14.03 -19.16 -5.80
CA LYS A 78 -13.19 -19.87 -6.77
C LYS A 78 -13.23 -19.29 -8.18
N LEU A 79 -13.58 -18.01 -8.30
CA LEU A 79 -13.48 -17.28 -9.56
C LEU A 79 -12.02 -16.94 -9.85
N VAL A 80 -11.53 -17.35 -11.02
CA VAL A 80 -10.20 -17.01 -11.51
C VAL A 80 -10.35 -16.19 -12.79
N TYR A 81 -9.87 -14.94 -12.75
CA TYR A 81 -9.92 -14.01 -13.88
C TYR A 81 -8.61 -14.06 -14.65
N SER A 82 -8.68 -14.19 -15.97
CA SER A 82 -7.52 -14.17 -16.87
C SER A 82 -7.86 -13.37 -18.13
N GLY A 83 -7.55 -12.08 -18.11
CA GLY A 83 -7.88 -11.18 -19.22
C GLY A 83 -9.39 -11.13 -19.48
N ASN A 84 -9.82 -11.81 -20.54
CA ASN A 84 -11.19 -11.83 -21.07
C ASN A 84 -11.99 -13.04 -20.57
N GLU A 85 -11.32 -13.90 -19.81
CA GLU A 85 -11.84 -15.18 -19.41
C GLU A 85 -12.06 -15.24 -17.90
N VAL A 86 -13.08 -15.98 -17.51
CA VAL A 86 -13.35 -16.33 -16.12
C VAL A 86 -13.50 -17.84 -16.00
N ALA A 87 -12.65 -18.45 -15.18
CA ALA A 87 -12.78 -19.85 -14.79
C ALA A 87 -13.48 -19.95 -13.43
N PHE A 88 -14.40 -20.89 -13.29
CA PHE A 88 -15.25 -21.02 -12.12
C PHE A 88 -15.72 -22.46 -11.90
N TRP A 89 -16.26 -22.70 -10.70
CA TRP A 89 -16.97 -23.94 -10.39
C TRP A 89 -18.46 -23.70 -10.42
N ARG A 90 -19.18 -24.53 -11.17
CA ARG A 90 -20.64 -24.56 -11.26
C ARG A 90 -21.17 -25.78 -10.53
N ARG A 91 -22.26 -25.63 -9.79
CA ARG A 91 -23.01 -26.73 -9.18
C ARG A 91 -24.43 -26.74 -9.72
N VAL A 92 -24.87 -27.91 -10.15
CA VAL A 92 -26.24 -28.18 -10.57
C VAL A 92 -26.86 -29.15 -9.58
N ILE A 93 -28.02 -28.80 -9.04
CA ILE A 93 -28.85 -29.71 -8.25
C ILE A 93 -30.04 -30.05 -9.13
N PHE A 94 -30.11 -31.30 -9.56
CA PHE A 94 -31.20 -31.76 -10.40
C PHE A 94 -32.48 -31.84 -9.57
N ASN A 95 -33.56 -31.26 -10.08
CA ASN A 95 -34.86 -31.32 -9.40
C ASN A 95 -35.40 -32.76 -9.40
N VAL A 96 -35.17 -33.48 -10.50
CA VAL A 96 -35.42 -34.92 -10.61
C VAL A 96 -34.08 -35.62 -10.80
N PRO A 97 -33.72 -36.61 -9.95
CA PRO A 97 -32.49 -37.39 -10.14
C PRO A 97 -32.37 -37.92 -11.56
N GLN A 98 -31.19 -37.78 -12.15
CA GLN A 98 -30.91 -38.19 -13.52
C GLN A 98 -30.26 -39.57 -13.53
N GLN A 99 -30.73 -40.46 -14.41
CA GLN A 99 -30.09 -41.75 -14.63
C GLN A 99 -28.76 -41.52 -15.37
N PHE A 100 -27.65 -41.93 -14.76
CA PHE A 100 -26.33 -41.83 -15.34
C PHE A 100 -25.59 -43.15 -15.15
N LYS A 101 -25.36 -43.87 -16.26
CA LYS A 101 -24.92 -45.28 -16.24
C LYS A 101 -25.88 -46.09 -15.35
N THR A 102 -25.35 -46.78 -14.33
CA THR A 102 -26.13 -47.57 -13.36
C THR A 102 -26.56 -46.80 -12.13
N PHE A 103 -26.28 -45.49 -12.04
CA PHE A 103 -26.53 -44.68 -10.84
C PHE A 103 -27.61 -43.63 -11.08
N GLN A 104 -28.26 -43.22 -9.99
CA GLN A 104 -29.14 -42.05 -9.93
C GLN A 104 -28.34 -40.87 -9.37
N VAL A 105 -28.17 -39.82 -10.16
CA VAL A 105 -27.34 -38.64 -9.85
C VAL A 105 -28.23 -37.48 -9.44
N ARG A 106 -27.91 -36.86 -8.30
CA ARG A 106 -28.65 -35.70 -7.77
C ARG A 106 -27.91 -34.39 -7.97
N THR A 107 -26.59 -34.43 -8.02
CA THR A 107 -25.77 -33.23 -8.13
C THR A 107 -24.65 -33.43 -9.13
N ALA A 108 -24.39 -32.40 -9.91
CA ALA A 108 -23.24 -32.33 -10.80
C ALA A 108 -22.43 -31.06 -10.48
N LEU A 109 -21.11 -31.19 -10.50
CA LEU A 109 -20.16 -30.09 -10.38
C LEU A 109 -19.37 -29.99 -11.68
N TYR A 110 -19.25 -28.79 -12.22
CA TYR A 110 -18.49 -28.52 -13.43
C TYR A 110 -17.43 -27.48 -13.14
N ARG A 111 -16.21 -27.69 -13.63
CA ARG A 111 -15.20 -26.65 -13.71
C ARG A 111 -15.22 -26.11 -15.12
N GLU A 112 -15.63 -24.86 -15.26
CA GLU A 112 -15.90 -24.24 -16.55
C GLU A 112 -15.09 -22.96 -16.71
N GLN A 113 -14.95 -22.53 -17.95
CA GLN A 113 -14.33 -21.27 -18.32
C GLN A 113 -15.17 -20.58 -19.38
N ILE A 114 -15.49 -19.31 -19.17
CA ILE A 114 -16.20 -18.47 -20.13
C ILE A 114 -15.22 -17.43 -20.66
N ASN A 115 -15.17 -17.27 -21.99
CA ASN A 115 -14.56 -16.12 -22.63
C ASN A 115 -15.67 -15.10 -22.93
N CYS A 116 -15.58 -13.93 -22.28
CA CYS A 116 -16.63 -12.92 -22.30
C CYS A 116 -16.71 -12.16 -23.63
N ASP A 117 -15.60 -12.06 -24.36
CA ASP A 117 -15.53 -11.28 -25.60
C ASP A 117 -15.99 -12.13 -26.79
N ASP A 118 -15.63 -13.43 -26.81
CA ASP A 118 -16.00 -14.36 -27.88
C ASP A 118 -17.36 -15.05 -27.66
N HIS A 119 -18.00 -14.82 -26.52
CA HIS A 119 -19.24 -15.48 -26.10
C HIS A 119 -19.15 -17.02 -26.19
N THR A 120 -18.03 -17.58 -25.72
CA THR A 120 -17.75 -19.02 -25.74
C THR A 120 -17.50 -19.59 -24.35
N MET A 121 -17.73 -20.89 -24.18
CA MET A 121 -17.54 -21.61 -22.93
C MET A 121 -16.78 -22.93 -23.17
N ARG A 122 -15.96 -23.33 -22.19
CA ARG A 122 -15.21 -24.59 -22.16
C ARG A 122 -15.47 -25.31 -20.84
N VAL A 123 -15.65 -26.63 -20.89
CA VAL A 123 -15.80 -27.49 -19.70
C VAL A 123 -14.48 -28.20 -19.45
N HIS A 124 -13.77 -27.83 -18.38
CA HIS A 124 -12.47 -28.42 -18.02
C HIS A 124 -12.61 -29.69 -17.19
N ALA A 125 -13.62 -29.77 -16.34
CA ALA A 125 -13.88 -30.94 -15.53
C ALA A 125 -15.36 -31.10 -15.20
N GLN A 126 -15.79 -32.33 -14.94
CA GLN A 126 -17.12 -32.65 -14.44
C GLN A 126 -17.05 -33.73 -13.35
N VAL A 127 -17.86 -33.58 -12.32
CA VAL A 127 -18.01 -34.53 -11.22
C VAL A 127 -19.49 -34.79 -11.00
N PHE A 128 -19.90 -36.06 -10.99
CA PHE A 128 -21.27 -36.47 -10.69
C PHE A 128 -21.36 -37.10 -9.31
N GLN A 129 -22.40 -36.76 -8.56
CA GLN A 129 -22.69 -37.30 -7.23
C GLN A 129 -24.04 -38.00 -7.22
N SER A 130 -24.07 -39.23 -6.70
CA SER A 130 -25.29 -40.01 -6.57
C SER A 130 -26.26 -39.36 -5.58
N VAL A 131 -27.49 -39.86 -5.54
CA VAL A 131 -28.49 -39.49 -4.52
C VAL A 131 -27.99 -39.70 -3.07
N ASP A 132 -27.06 -40.63 -2.86
CA ASP A 132 -26.43 -40.93 -1.56
C ASP A 132 -25.19 -40.08 -1.28
N GLY A 133 -24.84 -39.15 -2.18
CA GLY A 133 -23.66 -38.30 -2.06
C GLY A 133 -22.33 -38.97 -2.46
N MET A 134 -22.37 -40.20 -2.96
CA MET A 134 -21.16 -40.88 -3.45
C MET A 134 -20.72 -40.28 -4.79
N MET A 135 -19.40 -40.10 -4.96
CA MET A 135 -18.85 -39.68 -6.25
C MET A 135 -18.99 -40.83 -7.26
N VAL A 136 -19.73 -40.59 -8.34
CA VAL A 136 -20.00 -41.58 -9.39
C VAL A 136 -18.94 -41.53 -10.47
N GLU A 137 -18.57 -40.33 -10.91
CA GLU A 137 -17.56 -40.14 -11.95
C GLU A 137 -16.91 -38.77 -11.81
N HIS A 138 -15.63 -38.70 -12.18
CA HIS A 138 -14.86 -37.48 -12.29
C HIS A 138 -14.09 -37.53 -13.62
N VAL A 139 -14.39 -36.60 -14.52
CA VAL A 139 -13.72 -36.48 -15.82
C VAL A 139 -12.99 -35.15 -15.87
N ASN A 140 -11.74 -35.18 -16.33
CA ASN A 140 -10.93 -34.00 -16.62
C ASN A 140 -10.58 -33.98 -18.11
N TYR A 141 -10.76 -32.84 -18.75
CA TYR A 141 -10.47 -32.63 -20.16
C TYR A 141 -9.14 -31.88 -20.28
N ALA A 142 -8.14 -32.48 -20.93
CA ALA A 142 -6.81 -31.87 -21.09
C ALA A 142 -6.82 -30.66 -22.04
N ALA A 143 -7.66 -30.70 -23.07
CA ALA A 143 -7.83 -29.64 -24.06
C ALA A 143 -9.32 -29.52 -24.42
N PRO A 144 -10.14 -28.88 -23.57
CA PRO A 144 -11.57 -28.80 -23.82
C PRO A 144 -11.87 -27.88 -25.01
N GLU A 145 -12.73 -28.37 -25.90
CA GLU A 145 -13.22 -27.59 -27.03
C GLU A 145 -14.09 -26.42 -26.55
N SER A 146 -13.96 -25.26 -27.20
CA SER A 146 -14.82 -24.11 -26.95
C SER A 146 -16.12 -24.24 -27.72
N ALA A 147 -17.24 -24.18 -27.02
CA ALA A 147 -18.57 -24.09 -27.61
C ALA A 147 -19.09 -22.64 -27.52
N SER A 148 -19.76 -22.17 -28.56
CA SER A 148 -20.47 -20.89 -28.52
C SER A 148 -21.66 -20.98 -27.56
N ILE A 149 -21.84 -19.93 -26.77
CA ILE A 149 -22.95 -19.84 -25.81
C ILE A 149 -24.22 -19.47 -26.59
N VAL A 150 -25.23 -20.33 -26.52
CA VAL A 150 -26.54 -20.13 -27.17
C VAL A 150 -27.42 -19.25 -26.26
N PRO A 151 -28.13 -18.24 -26.80
CA PRO A 151 -29.07 -17.41 -26.02
C PRO A 151 -30.13 -18.24 -25.29
N ASP A 152 -30.62 -17.73 -24.16
CA ASP A 152 -31.64 -18.40 -23.34
C ASP A 152 -31.27 -19.82 -22.89
N THR A 153 -29.97 -20.08 -22.76
CA THR A 153 -29.45 -21.31 -22.15
C THR A 153 -28.84 -21.02 -20.78
N VAL A 154 -28.51 -22.09 -20.06
CA VAL A 154 -27.72 -22.03 -18.82
C VAL A 154 -26.39 -21.28 -19.03
N GLY A 155 -25.73 -21.48 -20.18
CA GLY A 155 -24.48 -20.79 -20.49
C GLY A 155 -24.66 -19.28 -20.61
N ASP A 156 -25.76 -18.83 -21.24
CA ASP A 156 -26.07 -17.41 -21.38
C ASP A 156 -26.41 -16.76 -20.03
N ALA A 157 -27.17 -17.46 -19.17
CA ALA A 157 -27.45 -17.00 -17.82
C ALA A 157 -26.15 -16.81 -16.98
N LEU A 158 -25.20 -17.74 -17.10
CA LEU A 158 -23.88 -17.64 -16.45
C LEU A 158 -23.03 -16.52 -17.04
N TRP A 159 -23.00 -16.37 -18.36
CA TRP A 159 -22.29 -15.28 -19.03
C TRP A 159 -22.81 -13.93 -18.54
N ARG A 160 -24.14 -13.73 -18.51
CA ARG A 160 -24.79 -12.52 -17.99
C ARG A 160 -24.46 -12.25 -16.53
N ALA A 161 -24.32 -13.29 -15.71
CA ALA A 161 -23.96 -13.17 -14.30
C ALA A 161 -22.47 -12.84 -14.09
N LEU A 162 -21.57 -13.47 -14.84
CA LEU A 162 -20.13 -13.45 -14.56
C LEU A 162 -19.36 -12.37 -15.36
N CYS A 163 -19.71 -12.12 -16.62
CA CYS A 163 -18.95 -11.22 -17.47
C CYS A 163 -18.97 -9.74 -17.06
N PRO A 164 -20.04 -9.19 -16.45
CA PRO A 164 -19.97 -7.87 -15.83
C PRO A 164 -18.88 -7.76 -14.76
N MET A 165 -18.64 -8.83 -14.00
CA MET A 165 -17.56 -8.85 -12.99
C MET A 165 -16.18 -8.87 -13.64
N VAL A 166 -16.01 -9.56 -14.78
CA VAL A 166 -14.76 -9.53 -15.57
C VAL A 166 -14.47 -8.11 -16.05
N ALA A 167 -15.47 -7.42 -16.60
CA ALA A 167 -15.34 -6.03 -17.03
C ALA A 167 -15.00 -5.09 -15.87
N GLN A 168 -15.66 -5.25 -14.71
CA GLN A 168 -15.35 -4.48 -13.50
C GLN A 168 -13.92 -4.73 -13.01
N ARG A 169 -13.47 -5.98 -13.02
CA ARG A 169 -12.12 -6.33 -12.58
C ARG A 169 -11.05 -5.72 -13.47
N ARG A 170 -11.21 -5.83 -14.80
CA ARG A 170 -10.31 -5.16 -15.77
C ARG A 170 -10.25 -3.65 -15.57
N ALA A 171 -11.41 -3.01 -15.37
CA ALA A 171 -11.46 -1.57 -15.12
C ALA A 171 -10.75 -1.19 -13.82
N LEU A 172 -10.85 -2.02 -12.78
CA LEU A 172 -10.11 -1.82 -11.53
C LEU A 172 -8.61 -2.01 -11.73
N ASP A 173 -8.19 -3.09 -12.40
CA ASP A 173 -6.78 -3.38 -12.64
C ASP A 173 -6.12 -2.26 -13.46
N GLU A 174 -6.81 -1.70 -14.46
CA GLU A 174 -6.33 -0.55 -15.22
C GLU A 174 -6.22 0.72 -14.36
N ARG A 175 -7.21 0.98 -13.49
CA ARG A 175 -7.14 2.11 -12.53
C ARG A 175 -5.95 1.97 -11.59
N LEU A 176 -5.72 0.75 -11.09
CA LEU A 176 -4.57 0.45 -10.23
C LEU A 176 -3.26 0.64 -10.98
N ARG A 177 -3.17 0.19 -12.24
CA ARG A 177 -2.00 0.40 -13.09
C ARG A 177 -1.68 1.89 -13.27
N ILE A 178 -2.67 2.71 -13.62
CA ILE A 178 -2.51 4.16 -13.76
C ILE A 178 -2.11 4.81 -12.42
N ALA A 179 -2.73 4.38 -11.31
CA ALA A 179 -2.40 4.89 -9.99
C ALA A 179 -0.95 4.56 -9.61
N GLN A 180 -0.50 3.35 -9.90
CA GLN A 180 0.87 2.91 -9.64
C GLN A 180 1.87 3.75 -10.46
N GLU A 181 1.61 3.97 -11.74
CA GLU A 181 2.44 4.80 -12.60
C GLU A 181 2.55 6.25 -12.07
N ARG A 182 1.46 6.81 -11.55
CA ARG A 182 1.47 8.14 -10.91
C ARG A 182 2.32 8.16 -9.65
N LEU A 183 2.27 7.12 -8.82
CA LEU A 183 3.09 7.01 -7.62
C LEU A 183 4.57 6.89 -7.99
N ASP A 184 4.90 6.09 -9.00
CA ASP A 184 6.28 5.93 -9.47
C ASP A 184 6.85 7.22 -10.04
N ASN A 185 6.05 7.99 -10.79
CA ASN A 185 6.43 9.30 -11.29
C ASN A 185 6.68 10.31 -10.16
N ARG A 186 5.78 10.37 -9.17
CA ARG A 186 5.97 11.22 -7.97
C ARG A 186 7.22 10.82 -7.19
N ARG A 187 7.51 9.52 -7.09
CA ARG A 187 8.73 9.04 -6.42
C ARG A 187 9.99 9.54 -7.13
N ARG A 188 10.05 9.47 -8.46
CA ARG A 188 11.17 10.02 -9.25
C ARG A 188 11.32 11.52 -9.08
N GLU A 189 10.20 12.24 -9.03
CA GLU A 189 10.21 13.69 -8.77
C GLU A 189 10.76 14.01 -7.37
N LEU A 190 10.33 13.27 -6.35
CA LEU A 190 10.86 13.40 -4.99
C LEU A 190 12.36 13.08 -4.93
N ASP A 191 12.81 12.03 -5.63
CA ASP A 191 14.24 11.68 -5.69
C ASP A 191 15.06 12.78 -6.37
N ARG A 192 14.51 13.43 -7.39
CA ARG A 192 15.13 14.59 -8.04
C ARG A 192 15.22 15.80 -7.10
N VAL A 193 14.13 16.16 -6.44
CA VAL A 193 14.11 17.28 -5.48
C VAL A 193 15.08 17.01 -4.33
N ARG A 194 15.16 15.77 -3.86
CA ARG A 194 16.14 15.37 -2.84
C ARG A 194 17.58 15.59 -3.31
N ALA A 195 17.91 15.20 -4.54
CA ALA A 195 19.24 15.45 -5.10
C ALA A 195 19.55 16.95 -5.23
N GLU A 196 18.57 17.77 -5.62
CA GLU A 196 18.71 19.24 -5.67
C GLU A 196 18.94 19.83 -4.27
N VAL A 197 18.26 19.32 -3.23
CA VAL A 197 18.49 19.73 -1.84
C VAL A 197 19.90 19.34 -1.38
N GLU A 198 20.35 18.13 -1.66
CA GLU A 198 21.71 17.66 -1.31
C GLU A 198 22.79 18.52 -2.00
N ASP A 199 22.59 18.93 -3.26
CA ASP A 199 23.49 19.84 -3.97
C ASP A 199 23.49 21.26 -3.37
N MET A 200 22.31 21.80 -3.05
CA MET A 200 22.19 23.10 -2.37
C MET A 200 22.88 23.08 -0.99
N GLU A 201 22.72 22.01 -0.21
CA GLU A 201 23.39 21.84 1.07
C GLU A 201 24.92 21.80 0.91
N ALA A 202 25.42 21.08 -0.09
CA ALA A 202 26.84 21.04 -0.42
C ALA A 202 27.38 22.41 -0.84
N SER A 203 26.63 23.16 -1.66
CA SER A 203 26.97 24.53 -2.06
C SER A 203 27.03 25.49 -0.86
N ILE A 204 26.03 25.43 0.04
CA ILE A 204 26.01 26.21 1.28
C ILE A 204 27.21 25.85 2.17
N ALA A 205 27.58 24.57 2.25
CA ALA A 205 28.75 24.14 3.01
C ALA A 205 30.05 24.76 2.48
N ARG A 206 30.23 24.82 1.14
CA ARG A 206 31.39 25.46 0.49
C ARG A 206 31.44 26.96 0.78
N LEU A 207 30.32 27.67 0.64
CA LEU A 207 30.24 29.10 0.95
C LEU A 207 30.59 29.38 2.43
N ARG A 208 30.16 28.50 3.34
CA ARG A 208 30.52 28.60 4.77
C ARG A 208 32.00 28.37 5.05
N THR A 209 32.67 27.50 4.29
CA THR A 209 34.13 27.30 4.43
C THR A 209 34.90 28.49 3.84
N GLU A 210 34.52 28.96 2.65
CA GLU A 210 35.14 30.12 2.00
C GLU A 210 35.00 31.40 2.84
N ALA A 211 33.86 31.60 3.52
CA ALA A 211 33.68 32.75 4.41
C ALA A 211 34.51 32.67 5.72
N ARG A 212 34.94 31.47 6.16
CA ARG A 212 35.69 31.28 7.41
C ARG A 212 37.19 31.50 7.26
N ASP A 213 37.76 31.16 6.12
CA ASP A 213 39.21 31.19 5.90
C ASP A 213 39.82 32.61 5.91
N PRO A 214 39.29 33.63 5.21
CA PRO A 214 39.88 34.97 5.22
C PRO A 214 39.74 35.66 6.59
N ALA A 215 38.67 35.36 7.34
CA ALA A 215 38.48 35.88 8.70
C ALA A 215 39.50 35.31 9.70
N ARG A 216 39.92 34.05 9.52
CA ARG A 216 40.95 33.41 10.37
C ARG A 216 42.36 33.86 10.02
N GLU A 217 42.68 34.08 8.74
CA GLU A 217 44.00 34.56 8.35
C GLU A 217 44.21 36.04 8.74
N ALA A 218 43.21 36.90 8.48
CA ALA A 218 43.28 38.31 8.86
C ALA A 218 43.43 38.50 10.39
N THR A 219 42.75 37.70 11.22
CA THR A 219 42.92 37.80 12.69
C THR A 219 44.24 37.21 13.20
N ARG A 220 44.87 36.27 12.48
CA ARG A 220 46.18 35.70 12.88
C ARG A 220 47.34 36.63 12.62
N ASP A 221 47.32 37.35 11.50
CA ASP A 221 48.43 38.25 11.13
C ASP A 221 48.39 39.58 11.90
N PHE A 222 47.21 40.10 12.24
CA PHE A 222 47.11 41.31 13.08
C PHE A 222 47.29 41.05 14.59
N GLY A 223 47.09 39.81 15.06
CA GLY A 223 47.17 39.48 16.49
C GLY A 223 48.53 39.00 17.00
N ARG A 224 49.50 38.73 16.12
CA ARG A 224 50.81 38.13 16.49
C ARG A 224 52.01 39.07 16.27
N GLY A 225 51.75 40.33 15.97
CA GLY A 225 52.79 41.33 15.67
C GLY A 225 52.75 42.58 16.55
N SER A 226 52.54 42.50 17.86
CA SER A 226 52.95 43.54 18.84
C SER A 226 52.61 43.18 20.30
N PRO A 227 53.31 43.75 21.30
CA PRO A 227 54.02 43.00 22.33
C PRO A 227 53.16 42.73 23.56
N LEU A 228 52.83 41.46 23.81
CA LEU A 228 52.33 41.00 25.11
C LEU A 228 53.43 40.36 25.98
N ASP A 229 54.69 40.64 25.65
CA ASP A 229 55.88 40.19 26.38
C ASP A 229 56.29 41.15 27.52
N SER A 230 55.45 42.12 27.89
CA SER A 230 55.77 43.08 28.98
C SER A 230 54.73 43.20 30.09
N SER A 231 53.70 42.35 30.12
CA SER A 231 52.66 42.45 31.18
C SER A 231 52.26 41.11 31.79
N ARG A 232 52.79 39.98 31.29
CA ARG A 232 52.37 38.64 31.75
C ARG A 232 53.24 38.03 32.85
N ASP A 233 54.23 38.78 33.32
CA ASP A 233 55.17 38.33 34.37
C ASP A 233 54.91 38.96 35.77
N GLN A 234 53.84 39.75 35.97
CA GLN A 234 53.61 40.42 37.26
C GLN A 234 52.31 40.06 38.00
N SER A 235 51.50 39.12 37.52
CA SER A 235 50.26 38.75 38.24
C SER A 235 49.93 37.26 38.24
N ARG A 236 50.92 36.40 37.94
CA ARG A 236 50.74 34.96 38.01
C ARG A 236 51.43 34.36 39.23
N ASP A 237 50.85 34.67 40.37
CA ASP A 237 51.09 33.99 41.65
C ASP A 237 49.72 33.55 42.24
N PRO A 238 49.66 32.71 43.28
CA PRO A 238 49.19 31.32 43.16
C PRO A 238 47.82 31.12 43.81
N VAL A 239 46.73 31.13 43.03
CA VAL A 239 45.38 30.81 43.56
C VAL A 239 44.66 29.75 42.72
N ARG A 240 45.35 29.12 41.76
CA ARG A 240 44.73 28.15 40.84
C ARG A 240 45.05 26.69 41.15
N ASP A 241 45.37 26.38 42.40
CA ASP A 241 45.58 25.01 42.88
C ASP A 241 44.55 24.55 43.93
N GLN A 242 43.52 25.33 44.25
CA GLN A 242 42.55 24.93 45.30
C GLN A 242 41.10 24.65 44.86
N THR A 243 40.76 24.76 43.58
CA THR A 243 39.36 24.50 43.14
C THR A 243 39.24 23.63 41.88
N ARG A 244 40.35 23.04 41.44
CA ARG A 244 40.37 22.07 40.34
C ARG A 244 40.81 20.74 40.92
N GLU A 245 39.98 20.11 41.74
CA GLU A 245 39.11 18.97 41.39
C GLU A 245 38.32 18.63 42.68
N PRO A 246 37.04 18.19 42.67
CA PRO A 246 36.52 17.07 41.88
C PRO A 246 35.02 17.24 41.49
N SER A 247 34.70 17.63 40.25
CA SER A 247 33.29 17.60 39.80
C SER A 247 33.12 17.27 38.33
N ARG A 248 34.21 16.94 37.62
CA ARG A 248 34.16 16.65 36.18
C ARG A 248 34.07 15.18 35.82
N ASP A 249 34.23 14.28 36.79
CA ASP A 249 34.21 12.83 36.52
C ASP A 249 32.87 12.15 36.79
N SER A 250 31.91 12.79 37.49
CA SER A 250 30.63 12.12 37.81
C SER A 250 29.51 12.27 36.76
N ALA A 251 29.66 13.15 35.76
CA ALA A 251 28.57 13.39 34.79
C ALA A 251 28.79 12.70 33.42
N ARG A 252 29.96 12.10 33.18
CA ARG A 252 30.28 11.51 31.87
C ARG A 252 30.00 10.01 31.75
N ASP A 253 29.79 9.33 32.87
CA ASP A 253 29.60 7.87 32.90
C ASP A 253 28.15 7.39 32.99
N THR A 254 27.16 8.26 33.23
CA THR A 254 25.77 7.80 33.49
C THR A 254 24.82 7.82 32.30
N THR A 255 25.21 8.33 31.12
CA THR A 255 24.27 8.44 29.98
C THR A 255 24.73 7.79 28.68
N ARG A 256 25.91 7.17 28.63
CA ARG A 256 26.46 6.61 27.38
C ARG A 256 26.22 5.11 27.15
N GLU A 257 25.73 4.36 28.13
CA GLU A 257 25.84 2.89 28.08
C GLU A 257 24.55 2.07 27.79
N PRO A 258 23.27 2.49 27.95
CA PRO A 258 22.20 1.50 27.78
C PRO A 258 21.58 1.40 26.36
N ILE A 259 21.81 2.35 25.44
CA ILE A 259 21.04 2.36 24.17
C ILE A 259 21.72 1.52 23.06
N ARG A 260 23.03 1.24 23.18
CA ARG A 260 23.78 0.57 22.10
C ARG A 260 23.68 -0.96 22.08
N ASP A 261 23.29 -1.59 23.18
CA ASP A 261 23.22 -3.07 23.24
C ASP A 261 21.83 -3.65 22.95
N SER A 262 20.73 -2.94 23.21
CA SER A 262 19.38 -3.51 22.99
C SER A 262 18.95 -3.66 21.52
N THR A 263 19.62 -3.00 20.57
CA THR A 263 19.28 -3.13 19.14
C THR A 263 20.10 -4.21 18.41
N ARG A 264 21.15 -4.74 19.03
CA ARG A 264 22.01 -5.77 18.41
C ARG A 264 21.47 -7.18 18.60
N ASP A 265 20.75 -7.44 19.69
CA ASP A 265 20.24 -8.79 19.98
C ASP A 265 18.90 -9.09 19.28
N TYR A 266 18.05 -8.09 19.03
CA TYR A 266 16.75 -8.31 18.37
C TYR A 266 16.82 -8.73 16.89
N MET A 267 17.95 -8.53 16.22
CA MET A 267 18.14 -8.93 14.81
C MET A 267 18.79 -10.32 14.67
N ARG A 268 19.23 -10.94 15.78
CA ARG A 268 19.89 -12.25 15.75
C ARG A 268 18.93 -13.43 15.94
N ASP A 269 17.74 -13.19 16.50
CA ASP A 269 16.76 -14.24 16.84
C ASP A 269 15.59 -14.40 15.84
N LEU A 270 15.69 -13.84 14.63
CA LEU A 270 14.73 -14.18 13.58
C LEU A 270 14.92 -15.64 13.14
N PRO A 271 13.89 -16.50 13.24
CA PRO A 271 14.00 -17.90 12.87
C PRO A 271 14.28 -18.02 11.38
N ARG A 272 15.42 -18.63 11.05
CA ARG A 272 15.74 -19.15 9.71
C ARG A 272 14.59 -20.05 9.27
N GLN A 273 13.87 -19.63 8.23
CA GLN A 273 12.90 -20.49 7.56
C GLN A 273 13.59 -21.77 7.07
N PRO A 274 13.03 -22.96 7.32
CA PRO A 274 13.54 -24.18 6.72
C PRO A 274 13.28 -24.15 5.21
N GLY A 275 14.38 -24.28 4.47
CA GLY A 275 14.40 -24.41 3.02
C GLY A 275 13.55 -25.61 2.59
N ARG A 276 12.60 -25.31 1.72
CA ARG A 276 11.82 -26.24 0.93
C ARG A 276 12.75 -26.99 -0.04
N GLN A 277 13.08 -28.23 0.27
CA GLN A 277 13.61 -29.19 -0.71
C GLN A 277 12.55 -30.27 -0.95
N GLY A 278 12.22 -30.45 -2.22
CA GLY A 278 11.22 -31.39 -2.70
C GLY A 278 10.91 -31.09 -4.15
N LEU A 279 11.87 -31.41 -5.02
CA LEU A 279 11.76 -31.98 -6.37
C LEU A 279 13.16 -32.09 -6.99
#